data_AF-A0A6L9S2Y3-F1
#
_entry.id   AF-A0A6L9S2Y3-F1
#
_cell.length_a   1.000
_cell.length_b   1.000
_cell.length_c   1.000
_cell.angle_alpha   90.00
_cell.angle_beta   90.00
_cell.angle_gamma   90.00
#
_symmetry.space_group_name_H-M   'P 1'
#
loop_
_entity.id
_entity.type
_entity.pdbx_description
1 polymer ?
#
loop_
_entity_poly.entity_id
_entity_poly.type
_entity_poly.pdbx_seq_one_letter_code
_entity_poly.pdbx_strand_id
1 'polypeptide(L)'
;MRWETQALDTEVYEALPGLQRIPGLVRSVTTPEFAGVTFHEVAARSVLNKVPATSEVPFRWTVNPYRGCTHACTYCLAGDTPILMADGRAKRLDQLRAGDRIYGTRRQGARRRYVPTEVVAHWQTIKPAYRIELADGTRLVASGDHRFLTNRGWKHVTGSGPGGRRRPHLTVRSQMSGIGKDAFGRVQQIDGAAVASHPTLRVVSVEPLGRAVPMHDITTGTGDFIANGVVSHNCFARGSHEWLELDPGQGFDTEIVVKVNAPDVLAREVARRSWSREHVALGTNTDPYQRAEGRYRLMPGIIKALAGSGTPFSILTKGPLLKRDIPLLVDAASTVDIGMAVSIAILDEELHRSMEPGTPSPRARLDLVRAIREAGFDCSVLLAPVLPWLTDSAEQLETTVAALAEAGASRVAMIPLHLRPGTRPWFMQWLRRERPDLVSRYEWLYKRGAYVPPEYKSALKSRIEPILERHGVNQSWRTHRDAGHTDGGGGVRDGDAAAPPTWNEQLSLI
;
A
#
# COMPACT_ATOMS: atom_id res chain seq x y z
N MET A 1 -29.06 -5.56 1.44
CA MET A 1 -27.68 -5.81 1.93
C MET A 1 -27.41 -4.76 2.97
N ARG A 2 -27.25 -5.13 4.26
CA ARG A 2 -27.54 -4.20 5.36
C ARG A 2 -26.31 -3.47 5.93
N TRP A 3 -25.70 -2.61 5.12
CA TRP A 3 -24.72 -1.60 5.59
C TRP A 3 -25.35 -0.19 5.76
N GLU A 4 -26.65 -0.08 5.51
CA GLU A 4 -27.41 1.19 5.42
C GLU A 4 -27.55 1.96 6.75
N THR A 5 -27.29 1.32 7.90
CA THR A 5 -27.31 1.96 9.22
C THR A 5 -26.04 2.78 9.51
N GLN A 6 -25.54 3.48 8.50
CA GLN A 6 -24.43 4.46 8.58
C GLN A 6 -24.84 5.81 7.94
N ALA A 7 -26.15 6.05 7.77
CA ALA A 7 -26.68 7.36 7.43
C ALA A 7 -26.29 8.39 8.50
N LEU A 8 -26.11 9.65 8.08
CA LEU A 8 -25.64 10.73 8.92
C LEU A 8 -26.81 11.40 9.66
N ASP A 9 -26.83 11.27 10.99
CA ASP A 9 -27.46 12.28 11.85
C ASP A 9 -26.44 13.41 12.09
N THR A 10 -26.87 14.66 11.91
CA THR A 10 -26.02 15.86 11.95
C THR A 10 -26.10 16.58 13.28
N GLU A 11 -24.96 17.06 13.81
CA GLU A 11 -24.66 18.50 13.97
C GLU A 11 -23.33 18.79 14.68
N VAL A 12 -22.64 19.89 14.25
CA VAL A 12 -21.85 20.85 15.07
C VAL A 12 -20.55 20.34 15.77
N TYR A 13 -19.41 21.05 15.84
CA TYR A 13 -18.98 22.41 15.42
C TYR A 13 -17.59 22.36 14.72
N GLU A 14 -17.25 23.40 13.96
CA GLU A 14 -15.90 23.85 13.53
C GLU A 14 -14.84 22.80 13.14
N ALA A 15 -14.82 22.45 11.85
CA ALA A 15 -13.63 21.96 11.15
C ALA A 15 -13.56 22.52 9.72
N LEU A 16 -12.39 22.47 9.08
CA LEU A 16 -12.18 22.98 7.72
C LEU A 16 -13.00 22.19 6.67
N PRO A 17 -13.44 22.82 5.55
CA PRO A 17 -14.30 22.18 4.56
C PRO A 17 -13.72 20.85 4.03
N GLY A 18 -14.49 19.77 4.17
CA GLY A 18 -14.09 18.39 3.82
C GLY A 18 -13.60 17.57 5.01
N LEU A 19 -12.77 18.14 5.89
CA LEU A 19 -12.27 17.44 7.10
C LEU A 19 -13.35 17.21 8.17
N GLN A 20 -14.47 17.92 8.07
CA GLN A 20 -15.70 17.76 8.85
C GLN A 20 -16.32 16.34 8.82
N ARG A 21 -15.83 15.43 7.94
CA ARG A 21 -16.48 14.14 7.66
C ARG A 21 -15.72 12.90 8.16
N ILE A 22 -14.54 13.04 8.77
CA ILE A 22 -13.82 11.91 9.40
C ILE A 22 -14.31 11.75 10.86
N PRO A 23 -15.04 10.68 11.22
CA PRO A 23 -15.58 10.55 12.58
C PRO A 23 -14.48 10.36 13.62
N GLY A 24 -14.42 11.26 14.60
CA GLY A 24 -13.44 11.22 15.69
C GLY A 24 -12.04 11.69 15.31
N LEU A 25 -11.87 12.48 14.24
CA LEU A 25 -10.59 13.13 13.92
C LEU A 25 -10.08 13.97 15.11
N VAL A 26 -8.86 13.68 15.56
CA VAL A 26 -8.15 14.44 16.61
C VAL A 26 -7.25 15.49 15.95
N ARG A 27 -6.47 15.08 14.95
CA ARG A 27 -5.57 15.96 14.18
C ARG A 27 -5.07 15.25 12.92
N SER A 28 -4.57 16.03 11.97
CA SER A 28 -3.78 15.51 10.84
C SER A 28 -2.31 15.85 11.06
N VAL A 29 -1.41 14.87 10.92
CA VAL A 29 0.02 14.99 11.27
C VAL A 29 0.89 14.53 10.11
N THR A 30 1.69 15.44 9.56
CA THR A 30 2.70 15.17 8.52
C THR A 30 4.07 15.16 9.17
N THR A 31 4.96 14.24 8.77
CA THR A 31 6.25 14.04 9.49
C THR A 31 7.43 13.81 8.54
N PRO A 32 8.65 14.29 8.87
CA PRO A 32 9.82 14.11 8.02
C PRO A 32 10.20 12.64 7.79
N GLU A 33 9.99 11.80 8.80
CA GLU A 33 10.17 10.33 8.75
C GLU A 33 9.32 9.66 7.65
N PHE A 34 8.16 10.23 7.36
CA PHE A 34 7.17 9.75 6.39
C PHE A 34 6.87 10.84 5.37
N ALA A 35 7.90 11.53 4.89
CA ALA A 35 7.79 12.54 3.87
C ALA A 35 7.14 11.95 2.60
N GLY A 36 5.84 12.20 2.47
CA GLY A 36 4.92 11.55 1.55
C GLY A 36 3.50 11.53 2.10
N VAL A 37 3.39 11.47 3.43
CA VAL A 37 2.23 10.94 4.14
C VAL A 37 1.72 11.90 5.21
N THR A 38 0.42 12.21 5.12
CA THR A 38 -0.40 12.71 6.21
C THR A 38 -0.95 11.54 7.02
N PHE A 39 -0.82 11.59 8.34
CA PHE A 39 -1.50 10.69 9.26
C PHE A 39 -2.74 11.39 9.83
N HIS A 40 -3.93 10.87 9.54
CA HIS A 40 -5.16 11.34 10.18
C HIS A 40 -5.35 10.59 11.48
N GLU A 41 -4.91 11.19 12.58
CA GLU A 41 -5.02 10.61 13.92
C GLU A 41 -6.47 10.74 14.39
N VAL A 42 -7.14 9.59 14.57
CA VAL A 42 -8.55 9.50 14.98
C VAL A 42 -8.68 8.80 16.34
N ALA A 43 -9.60 9.30 17.17
CA ALA A 43 -10.09 8.63 18.36
C ALA A 43 -11.23 7.69 17.95
N ALA A 44 -10.91 6.40 17.79
CA ALA A 44 -11.91 5.39 17.47
C ALA A 44 -12.88 5.20 18.66
N ARG A 45 -14.17 4.99 18.38
CA ARG A 45 -15.17 4.56 19.39
C ARG A 45 -15.14 3.04 19.64
N SER A 46 -14.64 2.28 18.66
CA SER A 46 -14.51 0.83 18.66
C SER A 46 -13.39 0.44 17.69
N VAL A 47 -12.65 -0.64 17.97
CA VAL A 47 -11.59 -1.15 17.10
C VAL A 47 -11.71 -2.64 16.76
N LEU A 48 -12.51 -3.41 17.52
CA LEU A 48 -12.97 -4.75 17.12
C LEU A 48 -14.01 -4.64 15.99
N ASN A 49 -13.66 -5.11 14.80
CA ASN A 49 -14.55 -5.14 13.65
C ASN A 49 -15.04 -6.58 13.46
N LYS A 50 -16.36 -6.80 13.43
CA LYS A 50 -16.93 -8.13 13.20
C LYS A 50 -16.84 -8.49 11.71
N VAL A 51 -16.35 -9.69 11.42
CA VAL A 51 -16.27 -10.22 10.06
C VAL A 51 -17.69 -10.61 9.60
N PRO A 52 -18.11 -10.27 8.37
CA PRO A 52 -19.40 -10.70 7.84
C PRO A 52 -19.51 -12.23 7.79
N ALA A 53 -20.67 -12.78 8.19
CA ALA A 53 -20.91 -14.23 8.19
C ALA A 53 -20.91 -14.88 6.80
N THR A 54 -20.83 -14.09 5.73
CA THR A 54 -20.66 -14.53 4.33
C THR A 54 -19.19 -14.58 3.90
N SER A 55 -18.24 -14.41 4.82
CA SER A 55 -16.79 -14.50 4.55
C SER A 55 -16.27 -15.84 5.07
N GLU A 56 -15.66 -16.63 4.20
CA GLU A 56 -15.26 -18.02 4.44
C GLU A 56 -13.92 -18.14 5.21
N VAL A 57 -13.66 -17.19 6.13
CA VAL A 57 -12.43 -17.11 6.94
C VAL A 57 -12.68 -17.63 8.36
N PRO A 58 -11.69 -18.29 9.01
CA PRO A 58 -11.91 -18.98 10.29
C PRO A 58 -12.09 -18.07 11.52
N PHE A 59 -11.98 -16.75 11.37
CA PHE A 59 -12.01 -15.78 12.47
C PHE A 59 -13.20 -14.83 12.35
N ARG A 60 -13.83 -14.53 13.49
CA ARG A 60 -15.05 -13.70 13.54
C ARG A 60 -14.80 -12.24 13.83
N TRP A 61 -13.59 -11.90 14.26
CA TRP A 61 -13.20 -10.54 14.63
C TRP A 61 -11.86 -10.15 14.02
N THR A 62 -11.69 -8.87 13.74
CA THR A 62 -10.42 -8.33 13.29
C THR A 62 -10.16 -6.94 13.83
N VAL A 63 -8.90 -6.66 14.15
CA VAL A 63 -8.41 -5.32 14.51
C VAL A 63 -7.55 -4.79 13.37
N ASN A 64 -7.89 -3.59 12.90
CA ASN A 64 -7.08 -2.83 11.96
C ASN A 64 -6.84 -1.45 12.61
N PRO A 65 -5.62 -1.16 13.11
CA PRO A 65 -5.28 0.14 13.72
C PRO A 65 -5.04 1.23 12.68
N TYR A 66 -4.70 0.83 11.46
CA TYR A 66 -4.47 1.71 10.30
C TYR A 66 -5.61 1.58 9.27
N ARG A 67 -5.76 2.59 8.40
CA ARG A 67 -6.36 2.47 7.07
C ARG A 67 -5.47 3.21 6.07
N GLY A 68 -5.22 2.62 4.90
CA GLY A 68 -4.14 3.02 4.00
C GLY A 68 -2.85 2.23 4.22
N CYS A 69 -1.91 2.34 3.28
CA CYS A 69 -0.70 1.52 3.21
C CYS A 69 0.55 2.33 2.82
N THR A 70 1.51 2.45 3.74
CA THR A 70 2.74 3.23 3.54
C THR A 70 3.79 2.59 2.60
N HIS A 71 3.39 1.88 1.53
CA HIS A 71 4.25 1.08 0.64
C HIS A 71 4.18 1.51 -0.86
N ALA A 72 4.09 2.84 -1.12
CA ALA A 72 3.95 3.52 -2.43
C ALA A 72 5.13 3.27 -3.45
N CYS A 73 5.19 3.74 -4.71
CA CYS A 73 4.74 5.03 -5.31
C CYS A 73 4.89 5.07 -6.87
N THR A 74 4.54 6.16 -7.60
CA THR A 74 4.56 6.18 -9.10
C THR A 74 5.11 7.43 -9.83
N TYR A 75 4.64 8.66 -9.57
CA TYR A 75 4.90 9.87 -10.41
C TYR A 75 6.13 10.64 -9.89
N CYS A 76 7.05 11.12 -10.73
CA CYS A 76 8.29 11.83 -10.27
C CYS A 76 8.96 12.74 -11.35
N LEU A 77 9.82 13.65 -10.88
CA LEU A 77 10.74 14.51 -11.64
C LEU A 77 12.21 14.30 -11.20
N ALA A 78 13.20 14.83 -11.93
CA ALA A 78 14.61 14.76 -11.48
C ALA A 78 14.92 15.75 -10.34
N GLY A 79 15.85 15.41 -9.46
CA GLY A 79 16.15 16.19 -8.24
C GLY A 79 16.67 17.61 -8.50
N ASP A 80 17.36 17.81 -9.61
CA ASP A 80 17.85 19.11 -10.08
C ASP A 80 16.74 20.03 -10.61
N THR A 81 15.51 19.52 -10.80
CA THR A 81 14.39 20.31 -11.32
C THR A 81 14.12 21.54 -10.43
N PRO A 82 14.20 22.78 -10.98
CA PRO A 82 13.87 23.98 -10.22
C PRO A 82 12.38 24.07 -9.90
N ILE A 83 12.03 24.32 -8.64
CA ILE A 83 10.65 24.55 -8.16
C ILE A 83 10.50 26.02 -7.74
N LEU A 84 9.35 26.63 -8.06
CA LEU A 84 9.10 28.05 -7.77
C LEU A 84 8.69 28.23 -6.31
N MET A 85 9.53 28.89 -5.54
CA MET A 85 9.28 29.28 -4.15
C MET A 85 8.22 30.38 -4.08
N ALA A 86 7.48 30.46 -2.97
CA ALA A 86 6.44 31.48 -2.76
C ALA A 86 6.98 32.92 -2.72
N ASP A 87 8.29 33.08 -2.45
CA ASP A 87 9.01 34.35 -2.52
C ASP A 87 9.52 34.72 -3.94
N GLY A 88 9.15 33.93 -4.96
CA GLY A 88 9.54 34.12 -6.35
C GLY A 88 10.88 33.50 -6.75
N ARG A 89 11.68 33.00 -5.79
CA ARG A 89 12.98 32.35 -6.07
C ARG A 89 12.81 30.93 -6.62
N ALA A 90 13.92 30.37 -7.10
CA ALA A 90 14.02 28.95 -7.47
C ALA A 90 14.71 28.15 -6.35
N LYS A 91 14.24 26.93 -6.07
CA LYS A 91 14.92 25.94 -5.23
C LYS A 91 14.86 24.57 -5.90
N ARG A 92 15.94 23.76 -5.81
CA ARG A 92 15.94 22.42 -6.41
C ARG A 92 14.97 21.48 -5.70
N LEU A 93 14.33 20.61 -6.45
CA LEU A 93 13.40 19.59 -5.92
C LEU A 93 14.07 18.70 -4.86
N ASP A 94 15.32 18.27 -5.06
CA ASP A 94 16.08 17.49 -4.07
C ASP A 94 16.50 18.28 -2.81
N GLN A 95 16.47 19.61 -2.87
CA GLN A 95 16.71 20.50 -1.75
C GLN A 95 15.42 20.91 -1.00
N LEU A 96 14.23 20.60 -1.54
CA LEU A 96 12.97 20.86 -0.85
C LEU A 96 12.80 19.98 0.39
N ARG A 97 12.11 20.52 1.40
CA ARG A 97 11.78 19.89 2.68
C ARG A 97 10.32 20.19 3.00
N ALA A 98 9.71 19.38 3.86
CA ALA A 98 8.36 19.67 4.35
C ALA A 98 8.34 21.05 5.05
N GLY A 99 7.33 21.87 4.78
CA GLY A 99 7.23 23.26 5.23
C GLY A 99 7.87 24.31 4.30
N ASP A 100 8.58 23.93 3.24
CA ASP A 100 8.97 24.89 2.19
C ASP A 100 7.71 25.47 1.52
N ARG A 101 7.62 26.81 1.44
CA ARG A 101 6.52 27.49 0.76
C ARG A 101 6.84 27.68 -0.73
N ILE A 102 6.01 27.11 -1.59
CA ILE A 102 6.15 27.09 -3.06
C ILE A 102 4.86 27.54 -3.75
N TYR A 103 4.88 27.66 -5.07
CA TYR A 103 3.66 27.91 -5.86
C TYR A 103 3.02 26.61 -6.37
N GLY A 104 1.69 26.55 -6.20
CA GLY A 104 0.78 25.62 -6.87
C GLY A 104 -0.34 26.40 -7.57
N THR A 105 -1.43 25.72 -7.94
CA THR A 105 -2.57 26.35 -8.61
C THR A 105 -3.92 25.94 -8.03
N ARG A 106 -4.86 26.88 -7.97
CA ARG A 106 -6.25 26.63 -7.55
C ARG A 106 -7.22 27.01 -8.66
N ARG A 107 -8.26 26.21 -8.88
CA ARG A 107 -9.33 26.53 -9.83
C ARG A 107 -10.27 27.57 -9.21
N GLN A 108 -10.57 28.63 -9.97
CA GLN A 108 -11.58 29.63 -9.64
C GLN A 108 -12.48 29.83 -10.86
N GLY A 109 -13.70 29.31 -10.78
CA GLY A 109 -14.62 29.24 -11.92
C GLY A 109 -14.01 28.53 -13.14
N ALA A 110 -14.01 29.22 -14.28
CA ALA A 110 -13.49 28.70 -15.54
C ALA A 110 -11.95 28.64 -15.64
N ARG A 111 -11.20 29.33 -14.78
CA ARG A 111 -9.73 29.48 -14.88
C ARG A 111 -9.01 28.85 -13.68
N ARG A 112 -7.71 28.60 -13.82
CA ARG A 112 -6.80 28.35 -12.68
C ARG A 112 -6.03 29.63 -12.38
N ARG A 113 -5.65 29.81 -11.11
CA ARG A 113 -4.77 30.89 -10.65
C ARG A 113 -3.63 30.32 -9.81
N TYR A 114 -2.47 30.98 -9.83
CA TYR A 114 -1.37 30.63 -8.95
C TYR A 114 -1.72 30.98 -7.49
N VAL A 115 -1.32 30.13 -6.56
CA VAL A 115 -1.45 30.36 -5.11
C VAL A 115 -0.21 29.82 -4.39
N PRO A 116 0.24 30.45 -3.29
CA PRO A 116 1.18 29.84 -2.38
C PRO A 116 0.61 28.55 -1.79
N THR A 117 1.47 27.55 -1.62
CA THR A 117 1.18 26.28 -0.96
C THR A 117 2.43 25.78 -0.25
N GLU A 118 2.27 24.83 0.65
CA GLU A 118 3.39 24.21 1.36
C GLU A 118 3.73 22.86 0.73
N VAL A 119 5.03 22.56 0.69
CA VAL A 119 5.53 21.20 0.52
C VAL A 119 5.11 20.42 1.76
N VAL A 120 4.16 19.50 1.59
CA VAL A 120 3.68 18.59 2.63
C VAL A 120 4.69 17.44 2.83
N ALA A 121 5.44 17.13 1.77
CA ALA A 121 6.19 15.89 1.62
C ALA A 121 7.28 15.99 0.54
N HIS A 122 8.34 15.19 0.66
CA HIS A 122 9.37 15.01 -0.36
C HIS A 122 10.04 13.64 -0.22
N TRP A 123 10.09 12.84 -1.29
CA TRP A 123 10.75 11.53 -1.30
C TRP A 123 11.47 11.25 -2.62
N GLN A 124 12.33 10.22 -2.61
CA GLN A 124 13.15 9.79 -3.75
C GLN A 124 12.85 8.33 -4.13
N THR A 125 13.03 7.99 -5.40
CA THR A 125 12.89 6.66 -6.00
C THR A 125 13.75 6.60 -7.28
N ILE A 126 14.03 5.43 -7.84
CA ILE A 126 14.84 5.28 -9.06
C ILE A 126 13.97 4.66 -10.16
N LYS A 127 13.90 5.31 -11.33
CA LYS A 127 13.06 4.84 -12.46
C LYS A 127 13.50 5.39 -13.82
N PRO A 128 13.11 4.76 -14.94
CA PRO A 128 13.30 5.30 -16.29
C PRO A 128 12.69 6.70 -16.42
N ALA A 129 13.46 7.61 -17.00
CA ALA A 129 13.10 9.02 -17.13
C ALA A 129 13.19 9.49 -18.58
N TYR A 130 12.40 10.53 -18.88
CA TYR A 130 12.30 11.15 -20.19
C TYR A 130 12.67 12.63 -20.07
N ARG A 131 13.43 13.13 -21.03
CA ARG A 131 13.64 14.56 -21.24
C ARG A 131 12.44 15.13 -21.98
N ILE A 132 11.91 16.25 -21.52
CA ILE A 132 10.94 17.09 -22.23
C ILE A 132 11.62 18.42 -22.51
N GLU A 133 11.58 18.87 -23.75
CA GLU A 133 12.04 20.19 -24.18
C GLU A 133 10.87 21.02 -24.70
N LEU A 134 10.79 22.30 -24.31
CA LEU A 134 9.79 23.26 -24.77
C LEU A 134 10.39 24.31 -25.70
N ALA A 135 9.56 25.07 -26.42
CA ALA A 135 10.00 26.03 -27.43
C ALA A 135 10.67 27.30 -26.85
N ASP A 136 10.50 27.59 -25.56
CA ASP A 136 11.33 28.58 -24.83
C ASP A 136 12.71 28.00 -24.44
N GLY A 137 12.97 26.71 -24.66
CA GLY A 137 14.18 26.02 -24.20
C GLY A 137 14.12 25.57 -22.74
N THR A 138 12.94 25.53 -22.11
CA THR A 138 12.73 24.80 -20.85
C THR A 138 13.07 23.33 -21.05
N ARG A 139 13.86 22.77 -20.13
CA ARG A 139 14.19 21.34 -20.09
C ARG A 139 13.72 20.74 -18.77
N LEU A 140 12.99 19.64 -18.84
CA LEU A 140 12.48 18.88 -17.71
C LEU A 140 12.91 17.43 -17.85
N VAL A 141 13.18 16.76 -16.74
CA VAL A 141 13.38 15.31 -16.70
C VAL A 141 12.30 14.73 -15.77
N ALA A 142 11.50 13.81 -16.31
CA ALA A 142 10.28 13.32 -15.68
C ALA A 142 10.04 11.82 -15.91
N SER A 143 9.30 11.15 -15.03
CA SER A 143 8.86 9.78 -15.30
C SER A 143 7.82 9.76 -16.43
N GLY A 144 7.72 8.64 -17.16
CA GLY A 144 6.77 8.54 -18.29
C GLY A 144 5.30 8.72 -17.88
N ASP A 145 4.98 8.36 -16.64
CA ASP A 145 3.66 8.52 -16.02
C ASP A 145 3.41 9.93 -15.45
N HIS A 146 4.47 10.74 -15.27
CA HIS A 146 4.35 12.11 -14.76
C HIS A 146 3.38 12.96 -15.60
N ARG A 147 2.67 13.90 -14.98
CA ARG A 147 1.63 14.70 -15.65
C ARG A 147 1.91 16.21 -15.57
N PHE A 148 1.73 16.87 -16.71
CA PHE A 148 1.79 18.33 -16.84
C PHE A 148 0.44 18.88 -17.31
N LEU A 149 0.09 20.09 -16.88
CA LEU A 149 -1.11 20.78 -17.34
C LEU A 149 -0.87 21.36 -18.74
N THR A 150 -1.88 21.29 -19.61
CA THR A 150 -1.85 21.90 -20.95
C THR A 150 -3.13 22.68 -21.24
N ASN A 151 -3.13 23.44 -22.32
CA ASN A 151 -4.32 24.10 -22.90
C ASN A 151 -5.50 23.12 -23.15
N ARG A 152 -5.25 21.81 -23.20
CA ARG A 152 -6.24 20.73 -23.40
C ARG A 152 -6.32 19.80 -22.19
N GLY A 153 -6.11 20.34 -20.97
CA GLY A 153 -6.13 19.61 -19.70
C GLY A 153 -4.84 18.86 -19.40
N TRP A 154 -4.83 18.01 -18.38
CA TRP A 154 -3.66 17.23 -17.99
C TRP A 154 -3.21 16.26 -19.10
N LYS A 155 -1.89 16.13 -19.27
CA LYS A 155 -1.22 15.21 -20.19
C LYS A 155 -0.07 14.51 -19.48
N HIS A 156 0.03 13.20 -19.68
CA HIS A 156 1.17 12.40 -19.22
C HIS A 156 2.39 12.67 -20.11
N VAL A 157 3.61 12.43 -19.61
CA VAL A 157 4.82 12.56 -20.42
C VAL A 157 4.79 11.62 -21.63
N THR A 158 4.47 10.33 -21.42
CA THR A 158 4.34 9.35 -22.51
C THR A 158 2.91 8.90 -22.77
N GLY A 159 2.61 8.58 -24.03
CA GLY A 159 1.35 7.93 -24.43
C GLY A 159 1.24 6.47 -24.00
N SER A 160 2.37 5.86 -23.62
CA SER A 160 2.54 4.48 -23.15
C SER A 160 2.01 4.28 -21.73
N GLY A 161 0.69 4.41 -21.58
CA GLY A 161 -0.02 4.20 -20.33
C GLY A 161 -0.56 2.79 -20.15
N PRO A 162 -1.59 2.63 -19.29
CA PRO A 162 -2.36 1.40 -19.18
C PRO A 162 -2.83 0.83 -20.50
N GLY A 163 -2.16 -0.24 -20.92
CA GLY A 163 -2.81 -1.27 -21.70
C GLY A 163 -3.03 -0.96 -23.18
N GLY A 164 -2.05 -0.35 -23.86
CA GLY A 164 -2.12 -0.04 -25.30
C GLY A 164 -3.09 1.09 -25.66
N ARG A 165 -4.07 1.42 -24.80
CA ARG A 165 -4.90 2.62 -24.93
C ARG A 165 -3.99 3.85 -24.72
N ARG A 166 -3.67 4.52 -25.83
CA ARG A 166 -2.82 5.72 -25.88
C ARG A 166 -3.44 6.85 -25.04
N ARG A 167 -3.02 6.96 -23.78
CA ARG A 167 -3.55 7.94 -22.81
C ARG A 167 -3.31 9.39 -23.28
N PRO A 168 -4.05 10.39 -22.79
CA PRO A 168 -3.74 11.80 -23.05
C PRO A 168 -2.30 12.12 -22.59
N HIS A 169 -1.44 12.50 -23.53
CA HIS A 169 -0.01 12.67 -23.34
C HIS A 169 0.55 13.88 -24.09
N LEU A 170 1.81 14.22 -23.81
CA LEU A 170 2.55 15.27 -24.50
C LEU A 170 2.85 14.86 -25.94
N THR A 171 2.72 15.83 -26.84
CA THR A 171 3.06 15.73 -28.26
C THR A 171 3.60 17.10 -28.68
N VAL A 172 4.25 17.22 -29.84
CA VAL A 172 4.77 18.52 -30.34
C VAL A 172 3.68 19.59 -30.60
N ARG A 173 2.40 19.20 -30.53
CA ARG A 173 1.20 20.07 -30.60
C ARG A 173 0.65 20.47 -29.23
N SER A 174 1.20 19.95 -28.13
CA SER A 174 0.80 20.26 -26.76
C SER A 174 1.45 21.57 -26.29
N GLN A 175 0.66 22.50 -25.77
CA GLN A 175 1.14 23.72 -25.11
C GLN A 175 0.93 23.58 -23.60
N MET A 176 2.02 23.53 -22.83
CA MET A 176 1.96 23.47 -21.37
C MET A 176 1.40 24.77 -20.79
N SER A 177 0.85 24.66 -19.59
CA SER A 177 0.40 25.80 -18.79
C SER A 177 1.44 26.15 -17.73
N GLY A 178 1.72 27.44 -17.56
CA GLY A 178 2.82 27.90 -16.71
C GLY A 178 3.22 29.35 -16.96
N ILE A 179 4.29 29.79 -16.30
CA ILE A 179 4.95 31.10 -16.47
C ILE A 179 6.14 31.05 -17.45
N GLY A 180 6.66 29.85 -17.74
CA GLY A 180 7.87 29.65 -18.54
C GLY A 180 9.17 29.93 -17.80
N LYS A 181 10.31 29.54 -18.40
CA LYS A 181 11.61 29.64 -17.73
C LYS A 181 12.07 31.09 -17.52
N ASP A 182 11.75 32.00 -18.43
CA ASP A 182 12.35 33.34 -18.46
C ASP A 182 11.79 34.29 -17.40
N ALA A 183 10.61 33.95 -16.87
CA ALA A 183 10.01 34.55 -15.68
C ALA A 183 10.50 33.88 -14.37
N PHE A 184 11.00 32.65 -14.44
CA PHE A 184 11.37 31.83 -13.29
C PHE A 184 12.54 32.46 -12.52
N GLY A 185 12.40 32.62 -11.20
CA GLY A 185 13.39 33.32 -10.38
C GLY A 185 13.40 34.85 -10.56
N ARG A 186 12.45 35.43 -11.33
CA ARG A 186 12.37 36.88 -11.60
C ARG A 186 11.00 37.51 -11.31
N VAL A 187 9.92 36.73 -11.17
CA VAL A 187 8.60 37.29 -10.82
C VAL A 187 8.52 37.67 -9.34
N GLN A 188 8.19 38.94 -9.08
CA GLN A 188 7.84 39.43 -7.75
C GLN A 188 6.34 39.24 -7.52
N GLN A 189 5.98 38.15 -6.82
CA GLN A 189 4.62 37.68 -6.49
C GLN A 189 3.67 37.46 -7.68
N ILE A 190 3.17 36.23 -7.83
CA ILE A 190 2.14 35.85 -8.83
C ILE A 190 0.81 35.44 -8.20
N ASP A 191 0.59 35.79 -6.93
CA ASP A 191 -0.60 35.43 -6.16
C ASP A 191 -1.88 35.88 -6.88
N GLY A 192 -2.75 34.91 -7.19
CA GLY A 192 -3.99 35.18 -7.93
C GLY A 192 -3.81 35.47 -9.42
N ALA A 193 -2.60 35.53 -9.98
CA ALA A 193 -2.39 35.66 -11.42
C ALA A 193 -2.97 34.43 -12.15
N ALA A 194 -3.51 34.64 -13.36
CA ALA A 194 -4.18 33.56 -14.11
C ALA A 194 -3.16 32.59 -14.73
N VAL A 195 -3.39 31.31 -14.55
CA VAL A 195 -2.60 30.24 -15.19
C VAL A 195 -3.02 30.14 -16.66
N ALA A 196 -2.15 30.56 -17.56
CA ALA A 196 -2.32 30.46 -19.01
C ALA A 196 -1.43 29.37 -19.61
N SER A 197 -1.67 29.05 -20.89
CA SER A 197 -0.74 28.30 -21.74
C SER A 197 -0.22 29.26 -22.80
N HIS A 198 1.09 29.34 -22.97
CA HIS A 198 1.72 30.26 -23.94
C HIS A 198 2.25 29.49 -25.16
N PRO A 199 2.30 30.10 -26.36
CA PRO A 199 2.86 29.46 -27.56
C PRO A 199 4.33 29.01 -27.40
N THR A 200 5.09 29.71 -26.55
CA THR A 200 6.46 29.40 -26.15
C THR A 200 6.57 28.13 -25.30
N LEU A 201 5.51 27.77 -24.56
CA LEU A 201 5.44 26.53 -23.77
C LEU A 201 4.95 25.33 -24.59
N ARG A 202 5.05 25.40 -25.92
CA ARG A 202 4.82 24.27 -26.81
C ARG A 202 5.95 23.26 -26.67
N VAL A 203 5.60 21.98 -26.51
CA VAL A 203 6.56 20.88 -26.50
C VAL A 203 7.28 20.78 -27.85
N VAL A 204 8.61 20.65 -27.80
CA VAL A 204 9.50 20.41 -28.95
C VAL A 204 9.86 18.94 -29.04
N SER A 205 10.30 18.31 -27.96
CA SER A 205 10.60 16.88 -27.91
C SER A 205 10.17 16.22 -26.59
N VAL A 206 10.03 14.89 -26.64
CA VAL A 206 9.89 14.00 -25.47
C VAL A 206 10.73 12.76 -25.77
N GLU A 207 11.89 12.64 -25.11
CA GLU A 207 12.94 11.67 -25.44
C GLU A 207 13.25 10.79 -24.22
N PRO A 208 13.37 9.45 -24.36
CA PRO A 208 13.85 8.61 -23.27
C PRO A 208 15.33 8.91 -22.98
N LEU A 209 15.72 8.99 -21.70
CA LEU A 209 17.14 9.14 -21.33
C LEU A 209 17.97 7.85 -21.45
N GLY A 210 17.37 6.73 -21.88
CA GLY A 210 18.03 5.43 -22.03
C GLY A 210 18.44 4.74 -20.72
N ARG A 211 18.22 5.38 -19.56
CA ARG A 211 18.60 4.87 -18.24
C ARG A 211 17.57 5.25 -17.17
N ALA A 212 17.57 4.49 -16.08
CA ALA A 212 16.95 4.92 -14.83
C ALA A 212 17.87 5.91 -14.09
N VAL A 213 17.27 6.85 -13.36
CA VAL A 213 17.99 7.84 -12.54
C VAL A 213 17.26 8.05 -11.21
N PRO A 214 17.91 8.65 -10.18
CA PRO A 214 17.23 9.18 -9.01
C PRO A 214 16.21 10.24 -9.41
N MET A 215 14.97 10.03 -8.99
CA MET A 215 13.81 10.88 -9.27
C MET A 215 13.08 11.15 -7.95
N HIS A 216 12.58 12.36 -7.81
CA HIS A 216 11.94 12.89 -6.61
C HIS A 216 10.49 13.24 -6.90
N ASP A 217 9.63 13.20 -5.89
CA ASP A 217 8.27 13.74 -5.95
C ASP A 217 7.93 14.45 -4.63
N ILE A 218 6.95 15.34 -4.70
CA ILE A 218 6.48 16.16 -3.56
C ILE A 218 4.96 16.17 -3.51
N THR A 219 4.39 16.08 -2.30
CA THR A 219 2.97 16.38 -2.08
C THR A 219 2.85 17.85 -1.72
N THR A 220 1.83 18.51 -2.27
CA THR A 220 1.52 19.93 -2.04
C THR A 220 0.06 20.11 -1.66
N GLY A 221 -0.25 21.17 -0.91
CA GLY A 221 -1.63 21.51 -0.52
C GLY A 221 -2.56 21.94 -1.69
N THR A 222 -2.10 21.90 -2.94
CA THR A 222 -2.92 22.09 -4.15
C THR A 222 -3.01 20.85 -5.04
N GLY A 223 -2.24 19.77 -4.76
CA GLY A 223 -2.13 18.59 -5.62
C GLY A 223 -1.34 18.82 -6.92
N ASP A 224 -0.73 20.00 -7.08
CA ASP A 224 0.10 20.42 -8.20
C ASP A 224 1.21 21.41 -7.74
N PHE A 225 2.19 21.69 -8.60
CA PHE A 225 3.28 22.65 -8.31
C PHE A 225 3.92 23.21 -9.58
N ILE A 226 4.67 24.31 -9.48
CA ILE A 226 5.37 24.90 -10.62
C ILE A 226 6.81 24.38 -10.72
N ALA A 227 7.03 23.43 -11.64
CA ALA A 227 8.32 22.82 -11.94
C ALA A 227 8.90 23.41 -13.23
N ASN A 228 10.09 24.00 -13.16
CA ASN A 228 10.80 24.70 -14.24
C ASN A 228 9.86 25.56 -15.13
N GLY A 229 9.03 26.38 -14.50
CA GLY A 229 8.10 27.29 -15.17
C GLY A 229 6.74 26.71 -15.58
N VAL A 230 6.47 25.40 -15.42
CA VAL A 230 5.20 24.75 -15.82
C VAL A 230 4.51 23.96 -14.71
N VAL A 231 3.20 23.76 -14.83
CA VAL A 231 2.37 23.12 -13.80
C VAL A 231 2.47 21.58 -13.86
N SER A 232 2.92 20.98 -12.75
CA SER A 232 3.24 19.56 -12.47
C SER A 232 2.18 18.87 -11.59
N HIS A 233 2.20 17.53 -11.41
CA HIS A 233 1.15 16.74 -10.73
C HIS A 233 1.68 15.51 -9.95
N ASN A 234 1.02 15.18 -8.83
CA ASN A 234 1.42 14.19 -7.80
C ASN A 234 0.83 12.75 -8.02
N CYS A 235 1.02 11.80 -7.07
CA CYS A 235 0.78 10.34 -7.20
C CYS A 235 -0.65 9.81 -6.85
N PHE A 236 -1.05 8.56 -7.20
CA PHE A 236 -2.48 8.08 -7.13
C PHE A 236 -2.68 6.52 -7.18
N ALA A 237 -2.93 5.82 -6.05
CA ALA A 237 -3.24 4.37 -5.90
C ALA A 237 -4.40 4.12 -4.89
N ARG A 238 -5.42 3.29 -5.19
CA ARG A 238 -6.82 3.79 -5.01
C ARG A 238 -7.73 3.35 -3.81
N GLY A 239 -8.19 2.11 -3.72
CA GLY A 239 -9.62 1.83 -3.41
C GLY A 239 -10.26 1.85 -2.00
N SER A 240 -9.59 2.07 -0.86
CA SER A 240 -10.27 1.93 0.47
C SER A 240 -10.92 3.21 1.03
N HIS A 241 -10.65 4.37 0.43
CA HIS A 241 -11.07 5.68 0.94
C HIS A 241 -12.46 6.13 0.46
N GLU A 242 -13.01 5.47 -0.57
CA GLU A 242 -14.33 5.76 -1.17
C GLU A 242 -15.48 5.81 -0.14
N TRP A 243 -15.37 5.04 0.95
CA TRP A 243 -16.37 4.97 2.05
C TRP A 243 -16.20 6.05 3.14
N LEU A 244 -15.16 6.89 3.05
CA LEU A 244 -14.89 8.01 3.96
C LEU A 244 -15.03 9.37 3.26
N GLU A 245 -15.43 9.39 1.99
CA GLU A 245 -15.40 10.53 1.07
C GLU A 245 -14.00 11.18 0.88
N LEU A 246 -12.95 10.59 1.44
CA LEU A 246 -11.56 10.93 1.13
C LEU A 246 -11.23 10.48 -0.30
N ASP A 247 -10.23 11.10 -0.95
CA ASP A 247 -9.87 10.69 -2.31
C ASP A 247 -9.50 9.20 -2.30
N PRO A 248 -10.16 8.35 -3.11
CA PRO A 248 -9.73 6.99 -3.35
C PRO A 248 -8.43 7.01 -4.17
N GLY A 249 -7.35 7.63 -3.70
CA GLY A 249 -5.99 7.19 -4.02
C GLY A 249 -4.79 8.12 -4.04
N GLN A 250 -4.89 9.44 -3.91
CA GLN A 250 -3.81 10.13 -3.20
C GLN A 250 -3.82 9.57 -1.77
N GLY A 251 -4.99 9.54 -1.15
CA GLY A 251 -5.13 9.15 0.24
C GLY A 251 -4.72 7.73 0.65
N PHE A 252 -4.84 6.69 -0.18
CA PHE A 252 -4.48 5.33 0.29
C PHE A 252 -3.00 5.20 0.70
N ASP A 253 -2.12 5.88 -0.04
CA ASP A 253 -0.67 5.90 0.19
C ASP A 253 -0.22 7.13 0.99
N THR A 254 -0.98 8.24 0.96
CA THR A 254 -0.59 9.55 1.53
C THR A 254 -1.53 10.12 2.61
N GLU A 255 -2.64 9.46 2.95
CA GLU A 255 -3.61 9.87 3.98
C GLU A 255 -3.97 8.67 4.85
N ILE A 256 -3.03 8.26 5.70
CA ILE A 256 -3.16 7.07 6.54
C ILE A 256 -4.00 7.42 7.75
N VAL A 257 -5.18 6.83 7.90
CA VAL A 257 -5.98 7.00 9.11
C VAL A 257 -5.39 6.13 10.21
N VAL A 258 -4.99 6.76 11.32
CA VAL A 258 -4.35 6.11 12.47
C VAL A 258 -5.29 6.17 13.67
N LYS A 259 -5.74 5.03 14.16
CA LYS A 259 -6.55 4.93 15.38
C LYS A 259 -5.64 5.04 16.61
N VAL A 260 -5.24 6.26 16.98
CA VAL A 260 -4.21 6.49 18.01
C VAL A 260 -4.58 5.95 19.39
N ASN A 261 -5.87 5.88 19.71
CA ASN A 261 -6.38 5.29 20.95
C ASN A 261 -6.68 3.77 20.84
N ALA A 262 -6.26 3.09 19.77
CA ALA A 262 -6.62 1.69 19.53
C ALA A 262 -6.26 0.73 20.68
N PRO A 263 -5.09 0.83 21.36
CA PRO A 263 -4.80 0.01 22.53
C PRO A 263 -5.83 0.18 23.66
N ASP A 264 -6.14 1.42 24.05
CA ASP A 264 -7.01 1.73 25.18
C ASP A 264 -8.49 1.41 24.89
N VAL A 265 -8.88 1.51 23.62
CA VAL A 265 -10.22 1.09 23.17
C VAL A 265 -10.28 -0.43 23.16
N LEU A 266 -9.32 -1.12 22.54
CA LEU A 266 -9.30 -2.59 22.49
C LEU A 266 -9.36 -3.19 23.89
N ALA A 267 -8.51 -2.73 24.81
CA ALA A 267 -8.50 -3.17 26.20
C ALA A 267 -9.88 -3.01 26.88
N ARG A 268 -10.56 -1.88 26.64
CA ARG A 268 -11.93 -1.64 27.16
C ARG A 268 -13.01 -2.46 26.45
N GLU A 269 -12.79 -2.91 25.22
CA GLU A 269 -13.73 -3.78 24.50
C GLU A 269 -13.60 -5.25 24.92
N VAL A 270 -12.37 -5.77 25.05
CA VAL A 270 -12.12 -7.17 25.46
C VAL A 270 -12.30 -7.41 26.96
N ALA A 271 -12.24 -6.37 27.79
CA ALA A 271 -12.54 -6.46 29.23
C ALA A 271 -14.06 -6.50 29.54
N ARG A 272 -14.94 -6.40 28.55
CA ARG A 272 -16.40 -6.50 28.76
C ARG A 272 -16.77 -7.91 29.18
N ARG A 273 -17.65 -8.07 30.18
CA ARG A 273 -18.21 -9.38 30.60
C ARG A 273 -18.92 -10.16 29.48
N SER A 274 -19.30 -9.49 28.40
CA SER A 274 -19.89 -10.08 27.20
C SER A 274 -18.88 -10.52 26.15
N TRP A 275 -17.57 -10.35 26.40
CA TRP A 275 -16.52 -10.75 25.45
C TRP A 275 -16.19 -12.23 25.61
N SER A 276 -16.49 -12.99 24.57
CA SER A 276 -16.35 -14.46 24.48
C SER A 276 -14.93 -14.95 24.18
N ARG A 277 -13.92 -14.06 24.15
CA ARG A 277 -12.53 -14.40 23.75
C ARG A 277 -12.44 -15.08 22.37
N GLU A 278 -13.32 -14.69 21.45
CA GLU A 278 -13.26 -15.17 20.06
C GLU A 278 -11.97 -14.67 19.37
N HIS A 279 -11.40 -15.50 18.48
CA HIS A 279 -10.13 -15.22 17.79
C HIS A 279 -10.14 -13.90 17.01
N VAL A 280 -9.11 -13.07 17.22
CA VAL A 280 -8.92 -11.78 16.56
C VAL A 280 -7.81 -11.83 15.51
N ALA A 281 -8.13 -11.58 14.25
CA ALA A 281 -7.12 -11.48 13.19
C ALA A 281 -6.62 -10.04 12.98
N LEU A 282 -5.31 -9.87 12.82
CA LEU A 282 -4.60 -8.62 12.51
C LEU A 282 -3.99 -8.73 11.11
N GLY A 283 -4.01 -7.66 10.33
CA GLY A 283 -3.49 -7.66 8.94
C GLY A 283 -4.47 -8.10 7.87
N THR A 284 -5.77 -8.12 8.18
CA THR A 284 -6.84 -8.54 7.24
C THR A 284 -7.16 -7.52 6.15
N ASN A 285 -6.94 -6.23 6.42
CA ASN A 285 -7.25 -5.12 5.49
C ASN A 285 -6.06 -4.16 5.29
N THR A 286 -5.25 -3.94 6.33
CA THR A 286 -3.98 -3.21 6.24
C THR A 286 -2.90 -3.90 7.06
N ASP A 287 -1.67 -3.92 6.54
CA ASP A 287 -0.51 -4.45 7.25
C ASP A 287 -0.31 -3.73 8.60
N PRO A 288 -0.25 -4.46 9.74
CA PRO A 288 -0.11 -3.89 11.07
C PRO A 288 1.33 -3.48 11.39
N TYR A 289 2.32 -3.98 10.66
CA TYR A 289 3.76 -3.68 10.78
C TYR A 289 4.30 -2.94 9.55
N GLN A 290 3.42 -2.26 8.81
CA GLN A 290 3.80 -1.27 7.80
C GLN A 290 4.66 -0.17 8.44
N ARG A 291 5.38 0.60 7.62
CA ARG A 291 6.38 1.58 8.09
C ARG A 291 5.84 2.52 9.18
N ALA A 292 4.57 2.94 9.11
CA ALA A 292 3.90 3.78 10.11
C ALA A 292 3.98 3.27 11.57
N GLU A 293 3.98 1.94 11.78
CA GLU A 293 4.06 1.31 13.11
C GLU A 293 5.42 1.53 13.78
N GLY A 294 6.47 1.90 13.03
CA GLY A 294 7.77 2.28 13.59
C GLY A 294 7.68 3.56 14.45
N ARG A 295 6.80 4.47 14.04
CA ARG A 295 6.47 5.72 14.72
C ARG A 295 5.37 5.53 15.77
N TYR A 296 4.23 4.99 15.35
CA TYR A 296 3.03 5.00 16.18
C TYR A 296 2.99 3.93 17.27
N ARG A 297 3.72 2.82 17.11
CA ARG A 297 3.95 1.80 18.15
C ARG A 297 2.66 1.31 18.82
N LEU A 298 1.61 1.09 18.02
CA LEU A 298 0.30 0.65 18.51
C LEU A 298 0.27 -0.85 18.78
N MET A 299 1.07 -1.64 18.04
CA MET A 299 1.07 -3.10 18.15
C MET A 299 1.45 -3.62 19.54
N PRO A 300 2.46 -3.08 20.25
CA PRO A 300 2.76 -3.49 21.62
C PRO A 300 1.60 -3.31 22.60
N GLY A 301 0.79 -2.25 22.43
CA GLY A 301 -0.40 -2.02 23.24
C GLY A 301 -1.55 -2.97 22.87
N ILE A 302 -1.73 -3.21 21.58
CA ILE A 302 -2.75 -4.14 21.04
C ILE A 302 -2.48 -5.59 21.47
N ILE A 303 -1.21 -6.04 21.41
CA ILE A 303 -0.78 -7.37 21.87
C ILE A 303 -1.09 -7.54 23.36
N LYS A 304 -0.69 -6.57 24.19
CA LYS A 304 -0.94 -6.60 25.64
C LYS A 304 -2.43 -6.60 25.98
N ALA A 305 -3.25 -5.85 25.25
CA ALA A 305 -4.71 -5.86 25.44
C ALA A 305 -5.33 -7.23 25.12
N LEU A 306 -4.92 -7.87 24.01
CA LEU A 306 -5.41 -9.20 23.63
C LEU A 306 -4.94 -10.28 24.62
N ALA A 307 -3.64 -10.38 24.86
CA ALA A 307 -3.04 -11.36 25.77
C ALA A 307 -3.58 -11.23 27.21
N GLY A 308 -3.55 -10.01 27.78
CA GLY A 308 -4.01 -9.74 29.14
C GLY A 308 -5.52 -9.95 29.36
N SER A 309 -6.31 -10.09 28.29
CA SER A 309 -7.72 -10.47 28.36
C SER A 309 -7.99 -11.97 28.20
N GLY A 310 -6.97 -12.75 27.83
CA GLY A 310 -7.11 -14.15 27.43
C GLY A 310 -7.67 -14.34 26.02
N THR A 311 -7.51 -13.36 25.12
CA THR A 311 -8.03 -13.42 23.74
C THR A 311 -6.96 -13.94 22.77
N PRO A 312 -7.14 -15.10 22.10
CA PRO A 312 -6.23 -15.60 21.08
C PRO A 312 -6.30 -14.73 19.82
N PHE A 313 -5.19 -14.66 19.09
CA PHE A 313 -5.09 -13.78 17.92
C PHE A 313 -4.12 -14.29 16.85
N SER A 314 -4.17 -13.70 15.66
CA SER A 314 -3.18 -13.96 14.61
C SER A 314 -2.73 -12.69 13.89
N ILE A 315 -1.49 -12.70 13.40
CA ILE A 315 -0.85 -11.59 12.70
C ILE A 315 -0.49 -12.04 11.28
N LEU A 316 -1.04 -11.37 10.27
CA LEU A 316 -0.56 -11.41 8.89
C LEU A 316 0.22 -10.14 8.56
N THR A 317 1.44 -10.27 8.01
CA THR A 317 2.32 -9.12 7.72
C THR A 317 3.17 -9.30 6.45
N LYS A 318 3.52 -8.20 5.78
CA LYS A 318 4.67 -8.09 4.84
C LYS A 318 5.86 -7.36 5.50
N GLY A 319 5.62 -6.61 6.57
CA GLY A 319 6.61 -5.77 7.27
C GLY A 319 7.55 -6.52 8.22
N PRO A 320 8.89 -6.45 8.05
CA PRO A 320 9.87 -7.04 8.96
C PRO A 320 9.97 -6.35 10.32
N LEU A 321 9.26 -5.23 10.51
CA LEU A 321 9.18 -4.53 11.80
C LEU A 321 8.58 -5.41 12.91
N LEU A 322 7.83 -6.46 12.56
CA LEU A 322 7.40 -7.52 13.50
C LEU A 322 8.55 -8.05 14.37
N LYS A 323 9.80 -8.11 13.85
CA LYS A 323 10.99 -8.51 14.63
C LYS A 323 11.18 -7.71 15.93
N ARG A 324 10.75 -6.45 15.98
CA ARG A 324 10.80 -5.58 17.17
C ARG A 324 9.99 -6.15 18.34
N ASP A 325 8.85 -6.75 18.03
CA ASP A 325 7.83 -7.15 19.01
C ASP A 325 7.82 -8.67 19.26
N ILE A 326 8.67 -9.44 18.59
CA ILE A 326 8.85 -10.88 18.82
C ILE A 326 9.04 -11.22 20.32
N PRO A 327 9.89 -10.53 21.11
CA PRO A 327 10.02 -10.84 22.55
C PRO A 327 8.73 -10.63 23.35
N LEU A 328 7.90 -9.65 22.96
CA LEU A 328 6.58 -9.43 23.57
C LEU A 328 5.54 -10.48 23.11
N LEU A 329 5.69 -11.01 21.90
CA LEU A 329 4.87 -12.12 21.44
C LEU A 329 5.23 -13.42 22.17
N VAL A 330 6.51 -13.70 22.42
CA VAL A 330 6.96 -14.85 23.24
C VAL A 330 6.34 -14.78 24.64
N ASP A 331 6.39 -13.62 25.30
CA ASP A 331 5.74 -13.36 26.59
C ASP A 331 4.22 -13.62 26.52
N ALA A 332 3.54 -13.01 25.53
CA ALA A 332 2.10 -13.18 25.33
C ALA A 332 1.68 -14.63 25.04
N ALA A 333 2.50 -15.41 24.33
CA ALA A 333 2.24 -16.81 23.98
C ALA A 333 2.15 -17.76 25.20
N SER A 334 2.66 -17.34 26.35
CA SER A 334 2.45 -18.06 27.62
C SER A 334 0.99 -18.01 28.11
N THR A 335 0.18 -17.07 27.60
CA THR A 335 -1.20 -16.81 28.06
C THR A 335 -2.28 -17.07 27.01
N VAL A 336 -1.97 -16.90 25.72
CA VAL A 336 -2.93 -17.00 24.61
C VAL A 336 -2.31 -17.67 23.38
N ASP A 337 -3.13 -18.35 22.59
CA ASP A 337 -2.69 -18.94 21.33
C ASP A 337 -2.46 -17.83 20.27
N ILE A 338 -1.26 -17.80 19.66
CA ILE A 338 -0.84 -16.79 18.68
C ILE A 338 -0.47 -17.44 17.35
N GLY A 339 -1.18 -17.12 16.28
CA GLY A 339 -0.82 -17.52 14.92
C GLY A 339 -0.03 -16.46 14.16
N MET A 340 1.13 -16.80 13.59
CA MET A 340 1.91 -15.87 12.75
C MET A 340 1.94 -16.28 11.27
N ALA A 341 1.77 -15.29 10.40
CA ALA A 341 1.78 -15.45 8.95
C ALA A 341 2.56 -14.31 8.25
N VAL A 342 3.47 -14.67 7.34
CA VAL A 342 4.21 -13.72 6.50
C VAL A 342 3.73 -13.81 5.05
N SER A 343 3.43 -12.67 4.42
CA SER A 343 2.94 -12.62 3.03
C SER A 343 4.07 -12.38 2.04
N ILE A 344 4.39 -13.40 1.25
CA ILE A 344 5.50 -13.41 0.29
C ILE A 344 4.91 -13.71 -1.09
N ALA A 345 4.81 -12.70 -1.95
CA ALA A 345 4.17 -12.84 -3.26
C ALA A 345 5.11 -13.38 -4.34
N ILE A 346 6.36 -12.88 -4.34
CA ILE A 346 7.34 -13.04 -5.40
C ILE A 346 8.71 -13.16 -4.72
N LEU A 347 9.53 -14.17 -5.09
CA LEU A 347 10.93 -14.27 -4.65
C LEU A 347 11.93 -13.68 -5.66
N ASP A 348 11.60 -13.70 -6.95
CA ASP A 348 12.40 -13.08 -8.00
C ASP A 348 12.56 -11.57 -7.74
N GLU A 349 13.80 -11.09 -7.59
CA GLU A 349 14.06 -9.70 -7.21
C GLU A 349 13.76 -8.71 -8.35
N GLU A 350 13.81 -9.10 -9.62
CA GLU A 350 13.47 -8.21 -10.74
C GLU A 350 11.96 -8.04 -10.87
N LEU A 351 11.21 -9.14 -10.83
CA LEU A 351 9.76 -9.15 -10.81
C LEU A 351 9.21 -8.46 -9.55
N HIS A 352 9.83 -8.67 -8.38
CA HIS A 352 9.50 -7.93 -7.15
C HIS A 352 9.72 -6.42 -7.31
N ARG A 353 10.90 -5.98 -7.77
CA ARG A 353 11.18 -4.55 -8.04
C ARG A 353 10.25 -3.96 -9.11
N SER A 354 9.75 -4.76 -10.04
CA SER A 354 8.82 -4.33 -11.09
C SER A 354 7.37 -4.19 -10.60
N MET A 355 6.96 -4.98 -9.59
CA MET A 355 5.55 -5.10 -9.16
C MET A 355 5.24 -4.61 -7.73
N GLU A 356 6.11 -4.90 -6.75
CA GLU A 356 5.95 -4.48 -5.36
C GLU A 356 7.13 -3.60 -4.85
N PRO A 357 7.65 -2.59 -5.60
CA PRO A 357 8.90 -1.89 -5.23
C PRO A 357 8.88 -1.15 -3.88
N GLY A 358 7.70 -0.87 -3.33
CA GLY A 358 7.51 -0.26 -2.01
C GLY A 358 7.34 -1.26 -0.86
N THR A 359 7.23 -2.57 -1.12
CA THR A 359 7.19 -3.60 -0.07
C THR A 359 8.62 -4.06 0.29
N PRO A 360 8.83 -4.61 1.50
CA PRO A 360 10.11 -5.20 1.88
C PRO A 360 10.56 -6.29 0.90
N SER A 361 11.87 -6.35 0.63
CA SER A 361 12.45 -7.28 -0.33
C SER A 361 12.12 -8.74 0.02
N PRO A 362 12.13 -9.68 -0.94
CA PRO A 362 11.81 -11.07 -0.68
C PRO A 362 12.74 -11.66 0.39
N ARG A 363 14.04 -11.36 0.31
CA ARG A 363 15.03 -11.69 1.34
C ARG A 363 14.64 -11.17 2.73
N ALA A 364 14.26 -9.89 2.86
CA ALA A 364 13.86 -9.32 4.15
C ALA A 364 12.60 -9.98 4.74
N ARG A 365 11.73 -10.56 3.89
CA ARG A 365 10.57 -11.36 4.31
C ARG A 365 10.95 -12.79 4.70
N LEU A 366 11.86 -13.45 3.96
CA LEU A 366 12.44 -14.74 4.36
C LEU A 366 13.17 -14.63 5.71
N ASP A 367 13.94 -13.56 5.91
CA ASP A 367 14.63 -13.29 7.17
C ASP A 367 13.67 -12.99 8.32
N LEU A 368 12.42 -12.59 8.05
CA LEU A 368 11.36 -12.52 9.07
C LEU A 368 10.82 -13.92 9.42
N VAL A 369 10.60 -14.80 8.43
CA VAL A 369 10.20 -16.21 8.68
C VAL A 369 11.24 -16.90 9.57
N ARG A 370 12.54 -16.75 9.26
CA ARG A 370 13.64 -17.28 10.09
C ARG A 370 13.56 -16.78 11.53
N ALA A 371 13.43 -15.47 11.75
CA ALA A 371 13.35 -14.88 13.09
C ALA A 371 12.09 -15.32 13.88
N ILE A 372 10.98 -15.62 13.21
CA ILE A 372 9.78 -16.19 13.85
C ILE A 372 10.06 -17.63 14.33
N ARG A 373 10.75 -18.44 13.51
CA ARG A 373 11.11 -19.83 13.86
C ARG A 373 12.19 -19.90 14.94
N GLU A 374 13.21 -19.04 14.87
CA GLU A 374 14.26 -18.86 15.89
C GLU A 374 13.65 -18.49 17.26
N ALA A 375 12.56 -17.72 17.28
CA ALA A 375 11.81 -17.37 18.48
C ALA A 375 10.84 -18.48 18.97
N GLY A 376 10.87 -19.67 18.37
CA GLY A 376 10.07 -20.81 18.81
C GLY A 376 8.58 -20.74 18.46
N PHE A 377 8.21 -20.08 17.36
CA PHE A 377 6.83 -20.05 16.86
C PHE A 377 6.69 -20.80 15.54
N ASP A 378 5.49 -21.31 15.25
CA ASP A 378 5.12 -21.69 13.89
C ASP A 378 4.91 -20.47 12.98
N CYS A 379 5.50 -20.52 11.79
CA CYS A 379 5.32 -19.50 10.77
C CYS A 379 4.55 -20.07 9.58
N SER A 380 3.35 -19.56 9.34
CA SER A 380 2.68 -19.73 8.06
C SER A 380 3.24 -18.72 7.04
N VAL A 381 3.25 -19.08 5.77
CA VAL A 381 3.52 -18.15 4.67
C VAL A 381 2.32 -18.11 3.74
N LEU A 382 1.88 -16.89 3.43
CA LEU A 382 0.84 -16.63 2.46
C LEU A 382 1.48 -16.27 1.11
N LEU A 383 1.61 -17.28 0.26
CA LEU A 383 2.08 -17.17 -1.12
C LEU A 383 0.97 -16.57 -1.99
N ALA A 384 0.86 -15.24 -1.93
CA ALA A 384 -0.20 -14.49 -2.59
C ALA A 384 0.21 -13.05 -2.97
N PRO A 385 -0.14 -12.57 -4.18
CA PRO A 385 -0.77 -13.33 -5.27
C PRO A 385 0.22 -14.21 -6.05
N VAL A 386 -0.14 -15.47 -6.33
CA VAL A 386 0.55 -16.24 -7.41
C VAL A 386 0.07 -15.73 -8.76
N LEU A 387 1.02 -15.44 -9.64
CA LEU A 387 0.82 -14.76 -10.90
C LEU A 387 0.78 -15.77 -12.07
N PRO A 388 -0.36 -15.93 -12.77
CA PRO A 388 -0.49 -16.81 -13.93
C PRO A 388 0.62 -16.64 -14.98
N TRP A 389 1.29 -17.74 -15.35
CA TRP A 389 2.43 -17.80 -16.28
C TRP A 389 3.63 -16.89 -15.91
N LEU A 390 3.75 -16.51 -14.64
CA LEU A 390 4.79 -15.61 -14.13
C LEU A 390 5.46 -16.08 -12.83
N THR A 391 4.74 -16.74 -11.94
CA THR A 391 5.28 -17.34 -10.70
C THR A 391 4.62 -18.69 -10.39
N ASP A 392 4.17 -19.41 -11.43
CA ASP A 392 3.24 -20.53 -11.31
C ASP A 392 3.67 -21.80 -12.09
N SER A 393 4.82 -21.78 -12.76
CA SER A 393 5.43 -22.99 -13.31
C SER A 393 5.87 -23.93 -12.17
N ALA A 394 5.97 -25.23 -12.46
CA ALA A 394 6.43 -26.20 -11.44
C ALA A 394 7.83 -25.86 -10.91
N GLU A 395 8.74 -25.41 -11.78
CA GLU A 395 10.09 -24.94 -11.43
C GLU A 395 10.08 -23.70 -10.53
N GLN A 396 9.26 -22.68 -10.86
CA GLN A 396 9.16 -21.47 -10.04
C GLN A 396 8.54 -21.74 -8.67
N LEU A 397 7.56 -22.65 -8.62
CA LEU A 397 6.96 -23.11 -7.37
C LEU A 397 7.96 -23.96 -6.56
N GLU A 398 8.79 -24.78 -7.20
CA GLU A 398 9.87 -25.56 -6.57
C GLU A 398 10.88 -24.62 -5.89
N THR A 399 11.47 -23.68 -6.64
CA THR A 399 12.41 -22.69 -6.09
C THR A 399 11.78 -21.85 -4.98
N THR A 400 10.51 -21.50 -5.12
CA THR A 400 9.78 -20.74 -4.10
C THR A 400 9.59 -21.54 -2.82
N VAL A 401 9.02 -22.74 -2.90
CA VAL A 401 8.75 -23.58 -1.73
C VAL A 401 10.05 -24.03 -1.05
N ALA A 402 11.10 -24.35 -1.80
CA ALA A 402 12.42 -24.69 -1.26
C ALA A 402 12.98 -23.54 -0.40
N ALA A 403 12.97 -22.29 -0.89
CA ALA A 403 13.45 -21.13 -0.14
C ALA A 403 12.54 -20.78 1.06
N LEU A 404 11.23 -21.07 1.00
CA LEU A 404 10.33 -20.94 2.14
C LEU A 404 10.60 -22.01 3.21
N ALA A 405 10.88 -23.24 2.82
CA ALA A 405 11.23 -24.34 3.70
C ALA A 405 12.60 -24.13 4.37
N GLU A 406 13.60 -23.64 3.61
CA GLU A 406 14.92 -23.26 4.13
C GLU A 406 14.85 -22.08 5.10
N ALA A 407 13.92 -21.14 4.90
CA ALA A 407 13.58 -20.12 5.89
C ALA A 407 12.77 -20.64 7.08
N GLY A 408 12.36 -21.91 7.07
CA GLY A 408 11.68 -22.62 8.15
C GLY A 408 10.16 -22.53 8.17
N ALA A 409 9.50 -22.16 7.07
CA ALA A 409 8.04 -22.00 7.01
C ALA A 409 7.29 -23.32 7.33
N SER A 410 6.65 -23.39 8.50
CA SER A 410 5.85 -24.55 8.94
C SER A 410 4.69 -24.86 8.00
N ARG A 411 4.07 -23.81 7.42
CA ARG A 411 2.94 -23.91 6.51
C ARG A 411 3.05 -22.94 5.35
N VAL A 412 2.54 -23.32 4.18
CA VAL A 412 2.40 -22.45 3.00
C VAL A 412 1.00 -22.60 2.45
N ALA A 413 0.26 -21.49 2.46
CA ALA A 413 -1.05 -21.35 1.81
C ALA A 413 -0.92 -20.44 0.58
N MET A 414 -1.64 -20.75 -0.49
CA MET A 414 -1.47 -20.14 -1.81
C MET A 414 -2.78 -19.51 -2.30
N ILE A 415 -2.72 -18.28 -2.81
CA ILE A 415 -3.88 -17.62 -3.46
C ILE A 415 -3.48 -17.14 -4.87
N PRO A 416 -4.18 -17.56 -5.94
CA PRO A 416 -4.00 -17.00 -7.27
C PRO A 416 -4.30 -15.49 -7.31
N LEU A 417 -3.75 -14.78 -8.29
CA LEU A 417 -4.03 -13.36 -8.48
C LEU A 417 -5.53 -13.08 -8.70
N HIS A 418 -6.11 -12.20 -7.87
CA HIS A 418 -7.49 -11.75 -7.97
C HIS A 418 -7.57 -10.34 -8.58
N LEU A 419 -7.85 -10.24 -9.89
CA LEU A 419 -7.93 -8.99 -10.65
C LEU A 419 -9.28 -8.28 -10.49
N ARG A 420 -9.52 -7.78 -9.27
CA ARG A 420 -10.68 -6.94 -8.92
C ARG A 420 -10.75 -5.68 -9.81
N PRO A 421 -11.94 -5.13 -10.13
CA PRO A 421 -12.11 -4.07 -11.14
C PRO A 421 -11.26 -2.80 -10.94
N GLY A 422 -10.99 -2.39 -9.69
CA GLY A 422 -10.11 -1.24 -9.41
C GLY A 422 -8.63 -1.50 -9.69
N THR A 423 -8.16 -2.74 -9.51
CA THR A 423 -6.74 -3.13 -9.67
C THR A 423 -6.42 -3.60 -11.09
N ARG A 424 -7.39 -4.24 -11.77
CA ARG A 424 -7.22 -4.84 -13.10
C ARG A 424 -6.66 -3.87 -14.16
N PRO A 425 -7.07 -2.60 -14.28
CA PRO A 425 -6.49 -1.67 -15.25
C PRO A 425 -5.00 -1.41 -15.02
N TRP A 426 -4.55 -1.39 -13.77
CA TRP A 426 -3.15 -1.16 -13.38
C TRP A 426 -2.29 -2.41 -13.60
N PHE A 427 -2.75 -3.58 -13.16
CA PHE A 427 -2.05 -4.83 -13.45
C PHE A 427 -1.94 -5.05 -14.97
N MET A 428 -3.01 -4.77 -15.72
CA MET A 428 -2.98 -4.83 -17.19
C MET A 428 -2.29 -3.62 -17.84
N GLN A 429 -1.83 -2.60 -17.11
CA GLN A 429 -0.78 -1.69 -17.60
C GLN A 429 0.54 -2.44 -17.62
N TRP A 430 0.94 -2.90 -16.43
CA TRP A 430 2.20 -3.53 -16.16
C TRP A 430 2.42 -4.73 -17.08
N LEU A 431 1.43 -5.63 -17.18
CA LEU A 431 1.50 -6.79 -18.06
C LEU A 431 1.68 -6.40 -19.54
N ARG A 432 0.98 -5.39 -20.05
CA ARG A 432 1.15 -4.94 -21.46
C ARG A 432 2.46 -4.16 -21.71
N ARG A 433 3.24 -3.86 -20.65
CA ARG A 433 4.55 -3.18 -20.73
C ARG A 433 5.70 -4.17 -20.59
N GLU A 434 5.70 -4.99 -19.53
CA GLU A 434 6.78 -5.95 -19.25
C GLU A 434 6.62 -7.27 -19.99
N ARG A 435 5.37 -7.77 -20.13
CA ARG A 435 5.06 -9.13 -20.60
C ARG A 435 3.93 -9.16 -21.63
N PRO A 436 4.12 -8.46 -22.78
CA PRO A 436 3.11 -8.35 -23.83
C PRO A 436 2.67 -9.72 -24.41
N ASP A 437 3.51 -10.74 -24.27
CA ASP A 437 3.25 -12.14 -24.65
C ASP A 437 2.12 -12.81 -23.86
N LEU A 438 1.89 -12.40 -22.61
CA LEU A 438 0.87 -13.00 -21.73
C LEU A 438 -0.50 -12.34 -21.83
N VAL A 439 -0.60 -11.20 -22.52
CA VAL A 439 -1.75 -10.29 -22.44
C VAL A 439 -3.05 -10.95 -22.85
N SER A 440 -3.08 -11.58 -24.02
CA SER A 440 -4.26 -12.29 -24.53
C SER A 440 -4.66 -13.46 -23.63
N ARG A 441 -3.70 -14.10 -22.96
CA ARG A 441 -3.95 -15.19 -21.99
C ARG A 441 -4.64 -14.65 -20.73
N TYR A 442 -4.18 -13.52 -20.19
CA TYR A 442 -4.83 -12.86 -19.05
C TYR A 442 -6.20 -12.28 -19.40
N GLU A 443 -6.37 -11.67 -20.58
CA GLU A 443 -7.66 -11.18 -21.04
C GLU A 443 -8.69 -12.32 -21.16
N TRP A 444 -8.27 -13.49 -21.67
CA TRP A 444 -9.08 -14.70 -21.70
C TRP A 444 -9.35 -15.30 -20.30
N LEU A 445 -8.33 -15.38 -19.43
CA LEU A 445 -8.44 -16.01 -18.12
C LEU A 445 -9.43 -15.27 -17.22
N TYR A 446 -9.33 -13.95 -17.18
CA TYR A 446 -10.19 -13.07 -16.39
C TYR A 446 -11.40 -12.56 -17.18
N LYS A 447 -11.79 -13.17 -18.31
CA LYS A 447 -12.94 -12.69 -19.13
C LYS A 447 -14.28 -12.73 -18.38
N ARG A 448 -14.44 -13.63 -17.40
CA ARG A 448 -15.68 -13.84 -16.64
C ARG A 448 -15.77 -13.06 -15.32
N GLY A 449 -14.68 -12.47 -14.83
CA GLY A 449 -14.68 -11.79 -13.52
C GLY A 449 -13.29 -11.42 -12.99
N ALA A 450 -13.20 -11.28 -11.67
CA ALA A 450 -11.96 -10.96 -10.95
C ALA A 450 -11.13 -12.19 -10.54
N TYR A 451 -11.79 -13.34 -10.41
CA TYR A 451 -11.19 -14.61 -9.98
C TYR A 451 -10.69 -15.42 -11.18
N VAL A 452 -9.71 -16.29 -10.96
CA VAL A 452 -9.34 -17.32 -11.94
C VAL A 452 -10.44 -18.40 -12.01
N PRO A 453 -10.62 -19.10 -13.14
CA PRO A 453 -11.56 -20.22 -13.22
C PRO A 453 -11.21 -21.36 -12.24
N PRO A 454 -12.21 -22.11 -11.71
CA PRO A 454 -11.96 -23.22 -10.78
C PRO A 454 -10.97 -24.26 -11.32
N GLU A 455 -11.00 -24.51 -12.63
CA GLU A 455 -10.10 -25.45 -13.31
C GLU A 455 -8.64 -24.98 -13.23
N TYR A 456 -8.40 -23.66 -13.27
CA TYR A 456 -7.07 -23.08 -13.07
C TYR A 456 -6.61 -23.21 -11.62
N LYS A 457 -7.52 -22.96 -10.66
CA LYS A 457 -7.25 -23.10 -9.22
C LYS A 457 -6.87 -24.55 -8.88
N SER A 458 -7.61 -25.53 -9.40
CA SER A 458 -7.30 -26.96 -9.24
C SER A 458 -5.98 -27.35 -9.93
N ALA A 459 -5.76 -26.92 -11.18
CA ALA A 459 -4.51 -27.22 -11.91
C ALA A 459 -3.27 -26.59 -11.25
N LEU A 460 -3.42 -25.50 -10.49
CA LEU A 460 -2.34 -24.90 -9.71
C LEU A 460 -2.15 -25.63 -8.36
N LYS A 461 -3.24 -26.03 -7.70
CA LYS A 461 -3.22 -26.87 -6.48
C LYS A 461 -2.44 -28.17 -6.74
N SER A 462 -2.76 -28.90 -7.82
CA SER A 462 -2.07 -30.14 -8.20
C SER A 462 -0.60 -29.97 -8.63
N ARG A 463 -0.12 -28.74 -8.88
CA ARG A 463 1.33 -28.48 -9.06
C ARG A 463 2.06 -28.31 -7.74
N ILE A 464 1.46 -27.61 -6.78
CA ILE A 464 2.16 -27.20 -5.55
C ILE A 464 2.11 -28.28 -4.46
N GLU A 465 1.07 -29.13 -4.38
CA GLU A 465 0.97 -30.15 -3.33
C GLU A 465 2.16 -31.14 -3.31
N PRO A 466 2.58 -31.76 -4.43
CA PRO A 466 3.76 -32.65 -4.45
C PRO A 466 5.10 -31.94 -4.29
N ILE A 467 5.12 -30.59 -4.27
CA ILE A 467 6.29 -29.77 -3.95
C ILE A 467 6.34 -29.57 -2.43
N LEU A 468 5.22 -29.16 -1.83
CA LEU A 468 5.08 -28.94 -0.38
C LEU A 468 5.42 -30.21 0.42
N GLU A 469 4.92 -31.36 -0.02
CA GLU A 469 5.22 -32.66 0.57
C GLU A 469 6.72 -32.99 0.57
N ARG A 470 7.40 -32.81 -0.57
CA ARG A 470 8.85 -33.09 -0.71
C ARG A 470 9.74 -32.16 0.11
N HIS A 471 9.30 -30.92 0.33
CA HIS A 471 10.00 -29.94 1.17
C HIS A 471 9.58 -29.97 2.65
N GLY A 472 8.74 -30.94 3.05
CA GLY A 472 8.30 -31.11 4.44
C GLY A 472 7.34 -30.03 4.97
N VAL A 473 6.86 -29.15 4.10
CA VAL A 473 5.97 -28.04 4.44
C VAL A 473 4.52 -28.54 4.57
N ASN A 474 3.73 -27.93 5.46
CA ASN A 474 2.34 -28.32 5.75
C ASN A 474 2.15 -29.70 6.42
N GLN A 475 3.22 -30.40 6.81
CA GLN A 475 3.11 -31.63 7.60
C GLN A 475 2.39 -31.37 8.94
N SER A 476 1.60 -32.34 9.39
CA SER A 476 0.88 -32.29 10.67
C SER A 476 1.81 -32.66 11.83
N TRP A 477 2.24 -31.68 12.61
CA TRP A 477 2.97 -31.90 13.87
C TRP A 477 2.45 -30.99 15.01
N ARG A 478 2.99 -31.20 16.22
CA ARG A 478 2.31 -30.96 17.51
C ARG A 478 2.24 -29.50 17.93
N THR A 479 1.19 -29.15 18.68
CA THR A 479 1.02 -27.85 19.31
C THR A 479 1.99 -27.66 20.50
N HIS A 480 2.33 -26.41 20.79
CA HIS A 480 3.33 -26.05 21.82
C HIS A 480 3.00 -26.43 23.28
N ARG A 481 1.84 -27.06 23.55
CA ARG A 481 1.50 -27.59 24.88
C ARG A 481 2.05 -29.00 25.15
N ASP A 482 2.37 -29.78 24.11
CA ASP A 482 2.82 -31.17 24.26
C ASP A 482 4.28 -31.31 24.76
N ALA A 483 5.06 -30.24 24.72
CA ALA A 483 6.48 -30.24 25.10
C ALA A 483 6.74 -30.20 26.62
N GLY A 484 5.68 -30.28 27.44
CA GLY A 484 5.72 -30.00 28.89
C GLY A 484 5.18 -31.10 29.82
N HIS A 485 5.00 -32.33 29.34
CA HIS A 485 4.59 -33.47 30.18
C HIS A 485 5.40 -34.74 29.90
N THR A 486 6.36 -35.00 30.80
CA THR A 486 6.90 -36.35 31.04
C THR A 486 5.90 -37.16 31.86
N ASP A 487 5.86 -38.49 31.67
CA ASP A 487 4.81 -39.38 32.17
C ASP A 487 4.38 -39.18 33.64
N GLY A 488 3.06 -39.06 33.82
CA GLY A 488 2.37 -39.05 35.11
C GLY A 488 0.91 -39.45 34.90
N GLY A 489 0.59 -40.72 35.09
CA GLY A 489 -0.69 -41.30 34.66
C GLY A 489 -1.92 -40.83 35.45
N GLY A 490 -2.96 -40.41 34.74
CA GLY A 490 -4.28 -40.07 35.32
C GLY A 490 -5.28 -39.69 34.23
N GLY A 491 -6.21 -40.58 33.91
CA GLY A 491 -7.15 -40.39 32.80
C GLY A 491 -8.21 -39.31 33.08
N VAL A 492 -8.23 -38.26 32.27
CA VAL A 492 -9.33 -37.29 32.17
C VAL A 492 -9.88 -37.34 30.75
N ARG A 493 -11.19 -37.18 30.59
CA ARG A 493 -11.91 -37.44 29.32
C ARG A 493 -11.67 -36.33 28.29
N ASP A 494 -11.51 -36.72 27.04
CA ASP A 494 -11.60 -35.81 25.90
C ASP A 494 -12.95 -35.07 25.88
N GLY A 495 -12.90 -33.76 25.65
CA GLY A 495 -14.07 -32.90 25.57
C GLY A 495 -13.83 -31.72 24.65
N ASP A 496 -14.20 -31.88 23.37
CA ASP A 496 -14.41 -30.84 22.35
C ASP A 496 -13.41 -29.67 22.31
N ALA A 497 -12.12 -29.96 22.49
CA ALA A 497 -11.03 -29.09 22.07
C ALA A 497 -10.94 -29.09 20.53
N ALA A 498 -11.87 -28.40 19.87
CA ALA A 498 -11.98 -28.35 18.41
C ALA A 498 -10.63 -27.90 17.79
N ALA A 499 -10.03 -28.80 17.00
CA ALA A 499 -8.72 -28.56 16.39
C ALA A 499 -8.75 -27.27 15.55
N PRO A 500 -7.73 -26.39 15.66
CA PRO A 500 -7.73 -25.13 14.93
C PRO A 500 -7.76 -25.40 13.41
N PRO A 501 -8.64 -24.72 12.65
CA PRO A 501 -8.92 -25.08 11.27
C PRO A 501 -7.70 -24.95 10.36
N THR A 502 -7.60 -25.86 9.40
CA THR A 502 -6.49 -25.96 8.45
C THR A 502 -6.52 -24.82 7.42
N TRP A 503 -5.73 -23.77 7.70
CA TRP A 503 -5.61 -22.54 6.89
C TRP A 503 -5.44 -22.73 5.38
N ASN A 504 -4.90 -23.88 4.93
CA ASN A 504 -4.65 -24.18 3.52
C ASN A 504 -5.88 -24.13 2.62
N GLU A 505 -7.05 -24.57 3.09
CA GLU A 505 -8.25 -24.61 2.24
C GLU A 505 -9.01 -23.28 2.26
N GLN A 506 -9.06 -22.64 3.44
CA GLN A 506 -9.95 -21.50 3.71
C GLN A 506 -9.40 -20.15 3.23
N LEU A 507 -8.08 -19.95 3.19
CA LEU A 507 -7.49 -18.72 2.63
C LEU A 507 -7.69 -18.60 1.12
N SER A 508 -8.08 -19.68 0.44
CA SER A 508 -8.23 -19.74 -1.02
C SER A 508 -9.48 -19.02 -1.57
N LEU A 509 -10.17 -18.24 -0.75
CA LEU A 509 -11.52 -17.67 -0.97
C LEU A 509 -11.59 -16.14 -0.74
N ILE A 510 -10.44 -15.46 -0.61
CA ILE A 510 -10.31 -13.99 -0.41
C ILE A 510 -9.96 -13.27 -1.73
#